data_AF-Q6N166-F1
#
_entry.id   AF-Q6N166-F1
#
_cell.length_a   1.000
_cell.length_b   1.000
_cell.length_c   1.000
_cell.angle_alpha   90.00
_cell.angle_beta   90.00
_cell.angle_gamma   90.00
#
_symmetry.space_group_name_H-M   'P 1'
#
loop_
_entity.id
_entity.type
_entity.pdbx_description
1 polymer ?
#
loop_
_entity_poly.entity_id
_entity_poly.type
_entity_poly.pdbx_seq_one_letter_code
_entity_poly.pdbx_strand_id
1 'polypeptide(L)'
;MTAYRDDGRGADIEDSDEIEDLDEIEARETLSRDLRTRGAMIAYRTALAICQDPKASAAAKASAVNSLLRAGGFFAPLGEDSDKQLHEMTPEEVQRALRKAEAQLEQHRRELDRAPGAPRRKRDRGSRDEDVFG
;
A
#
# COMPACT_ATOMS: atom_id res chain seq x y z
N MET A 1 29.76 -8.22 27.09
CA MET A 1 28.46 -7.93 27.72
C MET A 1 28.10 -6.52 27.34
N THR A 2 27.45 -6.35 26.20
CA THR A 2 27.25 -5.05 25.55
C THR A 2 25.87 -4.54 25.95
N ALA A 3 25.84 -3.43 26.69
CA ALA A 3 24.62 -2.83 27.18
C ALA A 3 23.75 -2.36 26.01
N TYR A 4 22.52 -2.89 25.94
CA TYR A 4 21.46 -2.37 25.09
C TYR A 4 21.05 -1.02 25.69
N ARG A 5 21.51 0.07 25.07
CA ARG A 5 21.05 1.42 25.42
C ARG A 5 19.67 1.57 24.81
N ASP A 6 18.66 1.47 25.68
CA ASP A 6 17.30 1.90 25.43
C ASP A 6 17.33 3.43 25.28
N ASP A 7 17.38 3.90 24.03
CA ASP A 7 17.56 5.31 23.69
C ASP A 7 16.25 6.11 23.66
N GLY A 8 15.23 5.66 24.41
CA GLY A 8 14.14 6.50 24.93
C GLY A 8 13.29 7.23 23.88
N ARG A 9 13.51 6.99 22.60
CA ARG A 9 12.69 7.51 21.50
C ARG A 9 11.54 6.55 21.30
N GLY A 10 10.65 6.52 22.30
CA GLY A 10 9.24 6.32 22.00
C GLY A 10 8.92 7.37 20.95
N ALA A 11 8.59 6.94 19.74
CA ALA A 11 8.09 7.86 18.73
C ALA A 11 6.88 8.51 19.36
N ASP A 12 7.02 9.78 19.69
CA ASP A 12 5.93 10.63 20.14
C ASP A 12 4.80 10.44 19.11
N ILE A 13 3.72 9.78 19.54
CA ILE A 13 2.45 9.79 18.81
C ILE A 13 1.84 11.16 19.14
N GLU A 14 2.48 12.23 18.66
CA GLU A 14 1.86 13.53 18.51
C GLU A 14 0.93 13.43 17.30
N ASP A 15 -0.23 12.76 17.46
CA ASP A 15 -1.33 12.72 16.48
C ASP A 15 -2.63 12.16 17.11
N SER A 16 -2.75 12.23 18.44
CA SER A 16 -3.96 11.74 19.15
C SER A 16 -5.20 12.57 18.81
N ASP A 17 -5.02 13.84 18.47
CA ASP A 17 -6.12 14.83 18.40
C ASP A 17 -6.71 15.00 16.98
N GLU A 18 -6.08 14.47 15.92
CA GLU A 18 -6.60 14.57 14.53
C GLU A 18 -7.51 13.40 14.11
N ILE A 19 -7.57 12.32 14.88
CA ILE A 19 -8.36 11.12 14.52
C ILE A 19 -9.82 11.24 14.99
N GLU A 20 -10.11 12.03 16.03
CA GLU A 20 -11.45 12.14 16.63
C GLU A 20 -12.52 12.73 15.70
N ASP A 21 -12.12 13.49 14.68
CA ASP A 21 -13.03 14.18 13.74
C ASP A 21 -13.20 13.46 12.38
N LEU A 22 -12.53 12.32 12.16
CA LEU A 22 -12.63 11.58 10.90
C LEU A 22 -13.88 10.70 10.86
N ASP A 23 -14.55 10.67 9.71
CA ASP A 23 -15.56 9.64 9.46
C ASP A 23 -14.92 8.25 9.24
N GLU A 24 -15.73 7.19 9.28
CA GLU A 24 -15.24 5.80 9.18
C GLU A 24 -14.44 5.54 7.89
N ILE A 25 -14.84 6.17 6.78
CA ILE A 25 -14.19 5.98 5.49
C ILE A 25 -12.82 6.66 5.50
N GLU A 26 -12.76 7.91 5.96
CA GLU A 26 -11.54 8.70 6.05
C GLU A 26 -10.54 8.09 7.04
N ALA A 27 -11.00 7.61 8.19
CA ALA A 27 -10.15 6.91 9.16
C ALA A 27 -9.55 5.63 8.56
N ARG A 28 -10.36 4.84 7.84
CA ARG A 28 -9.89 3.61 7.19
C ARG A 28 -8.86 3.91 6.10
N GLU A 29 -9.08 4.93 5.27
CA GLU A 29 -8.13 5.30 4.23
C GLU A 29 -6.80 5.78 4.81
N THR A 30 -6.85 6.62 5.84
CA THR A 30 -5.68 7.15 6.53
C THR A 30 -4.88 6.03 7.18
N LEU A 31 -5.53 5.15 7.94
CA LEU A 31 -4.89 3.97 8.53
C LEU A 31 -4.30 3.05 7.45
N SER A 32 -5.01 2.85 6.34
CA SER A 32 -4.53 1.99 5.25
C SER A 32 -3.28 2.56 4.57
N ARG A 33 -3.18 3.88 4.42
CA ARG A 33 -1.97 4.55 3.91
C ARG A 33 -0.81 4.42 4.90
N ASP A 34 -1.07 4.63 6.19
CA ASP A 34 -0.04 4.55 7.22
C ASP A 34 0.51 3.12 7.37
N LEU A 35 -0.37 2.13 7.42
CA LEU A 35 0.01 0.71 7.48
C LEU A 35 0.84 0.28 6.26
N ARG A 36 0.53 0.78 5.07
CA ARG A 36 1.30 0.46 3.85
C ARG A 36 2.67 1.13 3.81
N THR A 37 2.91 2.14 4.63
CA THR A 37 4.15 2.91 4.65
C THR A 37 4.91 2.66 5.95
N ARG A 38 4.68 3.47 6.99
CA ARG A 38 5.36 3.36 8.28
C ARG A 38 5.06 2.05 8.97
N GLY A 39 3.80 1.63 8.99
CA GLY A 39 3.38 0.38 9.66
C GLY A 39 4.09 -0.85 9.09
N ALA A 40 4.25 -0.93 7.77
CA ALA A 40 4.95 -2.03 7.11
C ALA A 40 6.43 -2.11 7.54
N MET A 41 7.10 -0.96 7.65
CA MET A 41 8.50 -0.90 8.10
C MET A 41 8.65 -1.31 9.57
N ILE A 42 7.71 -0.90 10.44
CA ILE A 42 7.67 -1.29 11.85
C ILE A 42 7.44 -2.80 11.95
N ALA A 43 6.46 -3.35 11.24
CA ALA A 43 6.15 -4.77 11.23
C ALA A 43 7.36 -5.61 10.78
N TYR A 44 8.04 -5.20 9.71
CA TYR A 44 9.27 -5.85 9.24
C TYR A 44 10.36 -5.87 10.30
N ARG A 45 10.66 -4.72 10.92
CA ARG A 45 11.71 -4.60 11.96
C ARG A 45 11.38 -5.45 13.19
N THR A 46 10.13 -5.44 13.63
CA THR A 46 9.66 -6.24 14.76
C THR A 46 9.79 -7.73 14.47
N ALA A 47 9.35 -8.19 13.30
CA ALA A 47 9.48 -9.59 12.91
C ALA A 47 10.96 -10.01 12.84
N LEU A 48 11.84 -9.16 12.28
CA LEU A 48 13.28 -9.43 12.24
C LEU A 48 13.88 -9.52 13.64
N ALA A 49 13.51 -8.62 14.55
CA ALA A 49 13.97 -8.64 15.93
C ALA A 49 13.57 -9.94 16.65
N ILE A 50 12.32 -10.40 16.47
CA ILE A 50 11.84 -11.68 17.04
C ILE A 50 12.66 -12.86 16.52
N CYS A 51 12.98 -12.89 15.22
CA CYS A 51 13.80 -13.94 14.63
C CYS A 51 15.22 -13.97 15.23
N GLN A 52 15.77 -12.80 15.55
CA GLN A 52 17.13 -12.65 16.09
C GLN A 52 17.21 -12.83 17.61
N ASP A 53 16.11 -12.71 18.34
CA ASP A 53 16.10 -12.84 19.79
C ASP A 53 16.31 -14.31 20.23
N PRO A 54 17.41 -14.64 20.93
CA PRO A 54 17.64 -15.99 21.45
C PRO A 54 16.59 -16.43 22.48
N LYS A 55 15.93 -15.49 23.16
CA LYS A 55 14.93 -15.75 24.22
C LYS A 55 13.51 -15.90 23.68
N ALA A 56 13.24 -15.48 22.44
CA ALA A 56 11.93 -15.64 21.83
C ALA A 56 11.54 -17.12 21.72
N SER A 57 10.27 -17.43 21.98
CA SER A 57 9.75 -18.79 21.91
C SER A 57 9.81 -19.34 20.48
N ALA A 58 9.89 -20.66 20.34
CA ALA A 58 9.88 -21.31 19.02
C ALA A 58 8.64 -20.93 18.19
N ALA A 59 7.47 -20.82 18.83
CA ALA A 59 6.23 -20.41 18.16
C ALA A 59 6.29 -18.96 17.65
N ALA A 60 6.83 -18.04 18.45
CA ALA A 60 6.99 -16.63 18.04
C ALA A 60 7.93 -16.51 16.84
N LYS A 61 9.06 -17.23 16.87
CA LYS A 61 10.02 -17.27 15.74
C LYS A 61 9.37 -17.84 14.48
N ALA A 62 8.68 -18.97 14.60
CA ALA A 62 7.99 -19.59 13.46
C ALA A 62 6.96 -18.64 12.84
N SER A 63 6.19 -17.91 13.66
CA SER A 63 5.24 -16.90 13.19
C SER A 63 5.95 -15.76 12.46
N ALA A 64 7.00 -15.18 13.04
CA ALA A 64 7.75 -14.09 12.43
C ALA A 64 8.42 -14.50 11.09
N VAL A 65 9.04 -15.68 11.05
CA VAL A 65 9.64 -16.25 9.83
C VAL A 65 8.58 -16.42 8.74
N ASN A 66 7.43 -17.00 9.06
CA ASN A 66 6.34 -17.18 8.10
C ASN A 66 5.82 -15.85 7.56
N SER A 67 5.65 -14.85 8.41
CA SER A 67 5.22 -13.51 7.99
C SER A 67 6.22 -12.86 7.02
N LEU A 68 7.52 -12.94 7.31
CA LEU A 68 8.57 -12.39 6.44
C LEU A 68 8.61 -13.09 5.08
N LEU A 69 8.53 -14.43 5.07
CA LEU A 69 8.56 -15.21 3.83
C LEU A 69 7.30 -14.98 2.97
N ARG A 70 6.12 -14.85 3.59
CA ARG A 70 4.88 -14.48 2.87
C ARG A 70 4.98 -13.07 2.27
N ALA A 71 5.45 -12.09 3.05
CA ALA A 71 5.62 -10.72 2.59
C ALA A 71 6.66 -10.61 1.45
N GLY A 72 7.72 -11.43 1.50
CA GLY A 72 8.72 -11.53 0.44
C GLY A 72 8.28 -12.34 -0.80
N GLY A 73 7.07 -12.88 -0.82
CA GLY A 73 6.55 -13.65 -1.97
C GLY A 73 7.07 -15.09 -2.07
N PHE A 74 7.80 -15.59 -1.09
CA PHE A 74 8.39 -16.95 -1.11
C PHE A 74 7.36 -18.08 -1.05
N PHE A 75 6.12 -17.76 -0.65
CA PHE A 75 5.00 -18.70 -0.60
C PHE A 75 3.89 -18.39 -1.60
N ALA A 76 4.11 -17.45 -2.53
CA ALA A 76 3.21 -17.37 -3.67
C ALA A 76 3.27 -18.73 -4.36
N PRO A 77 2.12 -19.38 -4.67
CA PRO A 77 2.16 -20.45 -5.63
C PRO A 77 2.82 -19.83 -6.86
N LEU A 78 3.95 -20.41 -7.31
CA LEU A 78 4.38 -20.27 -8.68
C LEU A 78 3.13 -20.59 -9.48
N GLY A 79 2.44 -19.56 -9.98
CA GLY A 79 1.32 -19.81 -10.85
C GLY A 79 1.93 -20.64 -11.96
N GLU A 80 1.37 -21.83 -12.23
CA GLU A 80 1.81 -22.74 -13.32
C GLU A 80 1.87 -22.07 -14.71
N ASP A 81 1.57 -20.76 -14.79
CA ASP A 81 1.34 -19.99 -15.99
C ASP A 81 2.14 -18.69 -16.13
N SER A 82 2.95 -18.27 -15.15
CA SER A 82 3.60 -16.94 -15.26
C SER A 82 4.98 -16.92 -15.90
N ASP A 83 5.65 -18.06 -16.00
CA ASP A 83 7.06 -18.10 -16.44
C ASP A 83 7.24 -18.71 -17.83
N LYS A 84 6.19 -19.28 -18.43
CA LYS A 84 6.25 -19.77 -19.81
C LYS A 84 6.26 -18.60 -20.77
N GLN A 85 7.22 -18.57 -21.68
CA GLN A 85 7.18 -17.65 -22.81
C GLN A 85 6.00 -18.03 -23.73
N LEU A 86 5.46 -17.09 -24.50
CA LEU A 86 4.28 -17.33 -25.36
C LEU A 86 4.43 -18.54 -26.30
N HIS A 87 5.65 -18.85 -26.71
CA HIS A 87 5.95 -19.98 -27.60
C HIS A 87 6.06 -21.32 -26.86
N GLU A 88 6.08 -21.32 -25.53
CA GLU A 88 6.12 -22.50 -24.65
C GLU A 88 4.72 -22.87 -24.13
N MET A 89 3.70 -22.05 -24.43
CA MET A 89 2.32 -22.24 -24.02
C MET A 89 1.56 -23.14 -24.99
N THR A 90 0.71 -24.03 -24.48
CA THR A 90 -0.26 -24.73 -25.33
C THR A 90 -1.36 -23.77 -25.81
N PRO A 91 -2.12 -24.12 -26.87
CA PRO A 91 -3.23 -23.28 -27.34
C PRO A 91 -4.24 -22.93 -26.25
N GLU A 92 -4.54 -23.86 -25.34
CA GLU A 92 -5.45 -23.66 -24.21
C GLU A 92 -4.88 -22.69 -23.17
N GLU A 93 -3.57 -22.78 -22.91
CA GLU A 93 -2.86 -21.88 -22.00
C GLU A 93 -2.80 -20.45 -22.56
N VAL A 94 -2.55 -20.30 -23.87
CA VAL A 94 -2.60 -19.01 -24.56
C VAL A 94 -3.99 -18.39 -24.46
N GLN A 95 -5.04 -19.16 -24.68
CA GLN A 95 -6.42 -18.67 -24.54
C GLN A 95 -6.74 -18.26 -23.10
N ARG A 96 -6.23 -18.98 -22.10
CA ARG A 96 -6.40 -18.63 -20.68
C ARG A 96 -5.66 -17.34 -20.34
N ALA A 97 -4.42 -17.19 -20.83
CA ALA A 97 -3.62 -15.97 -20.66
C ALA A 97 -4.31 -14.76 -21.31
N LEU A 98 -4.88 -14.93 -22.52
CA LEU A 98 -5.62 -13.90 -23.23
C LEU A 98 -6.84 -13.43 -22.44
N ARG A 99 -7.70 -14.35 -21.96
CA ARG A 99 -8.87 -14.01 -21.15
C ARG A 99 -8.49 -13.24 -19.89
N LYS A 100 -7.38 -13.58 -19.25
CA LYS A 100 -6.87 -12.88 -18.06
C LYS A 100 -6.43 -11.46 -18.41
N ALA A 101 -5.70 -11.27 -19.51
CA ALA A 101 -5.27 -9.95 -19.97
C ALA A 101 -6.45 -9.05 -20.36
N GLU A 102 -7.46 -9.61 -21.04
CA GLU A 102 -8.70 -8.89 -21.39
C GLU A 102 -9.46 -8.41 -20.16
N ALA A 103 -9.58 -9.25 -19.13
CA ALA A 103 -10.22 -8.86 -17.87
C ALA A 103 -9.47 -7.73 -17.15
N GLN A 104 -8.14 -7.76 -17.15
CA GLN A 104 -7.30 -6.71 -16.58
C GLN A 104 -7.44 -5.37 -17.34
N LEU A 105 -7.47 -5.42 -18.67
CA LEU A 105 -7.68 -4.23 -19.51
C LEU A 105 -9.05 -3.59 -19.26
N GLU A 106 -10.11 -4.39 -19.17
CA GLU A 106 -11.45 -3.89 -18.89
C GLU A 106 -11.55 -3.26 -17.49
N GLN A 107 -10.87 -3.85 -16.49
CA GLN A 107 -10.80 -3.25 -15.15
C GLN A 107 -10.08 -1.89 -15.19
N HIS A 108 -8.90 -1.81 -15.82
CA HIS A 108 -8.18 -0.55 -15.97
C HIS A 108 -8.97 0.51 -16.75
N ARG A 109 -9.70 0.11 -17.80
CA ARG A 109 -10.57 1.03 -18.55
C ARG A 109 -11.65 1.62 -17.65
N ARG A 110 -12.32 0.78 -16.84
CA ARG A 110 -13.33 1.25 -15.87
C ARG A 110 -12.74 2.17 -14.80
N GLU A 111 -11.53 1.89 -14.35
CA GLU A 111 -10.83 2.75 -13.38
C GLU A 111 -10.49 4.13 -13.98
N LEU A 112 -10.04 4.16 -15.24
CA LEU A 112 -9.79 5.39 -15.99
C LEU A 112 -11.08 6.19 -16.25
N ASP A 113 -12.17 5.51 -16.61
CA ASP A 113 -13.48 6.14 -16.82
C ASP A 113 -14.12 6.64 -15.51
N ARG A 114 -13.75 6.06 -14.36
CA ARG A 114 -14.22 6.44 -13.03
C ARG A 114 -13.44 7.60 -12.42
N ALA A 115 -12.22 7.88 -12.88
CA ALA A 115 -11.42 9.01 -12.40
C ALA A 115 -11.92 10.33 -13.03
N PRO A 116 -12.52 11.27 -12.27
CA PRO A 116 -12.95 12.54 -12.83
C PRO A 116 -11.74 13.41 -13.18
N GLY A 117 -11.66 13.81 -14.44
CA GLY A 117 -10.60 14.63 -15.00
C GLY A 117 -10.76 16.14 -14.73
N ALA A 118 -9.60 16.73 -14.44
CA ALA A 118 -9.13 18.09 -14.72
C ALA A 118 -9.42 19.24 -13.72
N PRO A 119 -8.37 20.00 -13.33
CA PRO A 119 -8.51 21.17 -12.47
C PRO A 119 -9.31 22.25 -13.19
N ARG A 120 -10.38 22.71 -12.54
CA ARG A 120 -11.10 23.93 -12.92
C ARG A 120 -10.08 25.07 -12.93
N ARG A 121 -9.73 25.57 -14.12
CA ARG A 121 -9.03 26.86 -14.26
C ARG A 121 -9.85 27.88 -13.47
N LYS A 122 -9.32 28.34 -12.34
CA LYS A 122 -9.83 29.54 -11.66
C LYS A 122 -9.82 30.63 -12.71
N ARG A 123 -11.00 31.10 -13.11
CA ARG A 123 -11.11 32.36 -13.84
C ARG A 123 -10.53 33.41 -12.91
N ASP A 124 -9.37 33.88 -13.30
CA ASP A 124 -8.67 34.96 -12.65
C ASP A 124 -9.55 36.21 -12.63
N ARG A 125 -9.30 37.02 -11.60
CA ARG A 125 -10.09 38.14 -11.12
C ARG A 125 -10.34 39.22 -12.17
N GLY A 126 -11.50 39.85 -12.00
CA GLY A 126 -11.63 41.30 -11.82
C GLY A 126 -10.96 42.24 -12.81
N SER A 127 -11.79 42.93 -13.59
CA SER A 127 -11.62 44.36 -13.90
C SER A 127 -12.85 44.87 -14.65
N ARG A 128 -13.60 45.79 -14.04
CA ARG A 128 -13.91 47.14 -14.58
C ARG A 128 -15.14 47.74 -13.88
N ASP A 129 -14.81 48.56 -12.89
CA ASP A 129 -15.20 49.96 -12.78
C ASP A 129 -16.71 50.27 -12.78
N GLU A 130 -17.25 50.32 -11.57
CA GLU A 130 -18.18 51.37 -11.19
C GLU A 130 -17.38 52.68 -11.02
N ASP A 131 -17.63 53.66 -11.89
CA ASP A 131 -17.38 55.09 -11.69
C ASP A 131 -18.40 55.80 -12.62
N VAL A 132 -19.55 56.26 -12.14
CA VAL A 132 -19.81 57.58 -11.52
C VAL A 132 -19.45 58.75 -12.45
N PHE A 133 -20.47 59.58 -12.71
CA PHE A 133 -20.52 60.90 -13.39
C PHE A 133 -20.94 60.96 -14.88
N GLY A 134 -22.07 61.64 -15.09
CA GLY A 134 -22.63 62.07 -16.38
C GLY A 134 -24.11 62.39 -16.26
#